data_AF-A0A940C0E9-F1
#
_entry.id   AF-A0A940C0E9-F1
#
_cell.length_a   1.000
_cell.length_b   1.000
_cell.length_c   1.000
_cell.angle_alpha   90.00
_cell.angle_beta   90.00
_cell.angle_gamma   90.00
#
_symmetry.space_group_name_H-M   'P 1'
#
loop_
_entity.id
_entity.type
_entity.pdbx_description
1 polymer ?
#
loop_
_entity_poly.entity_id
_entity_poly.type
_entity_poly.pdbx_seq_one_letter_code
_entity_poly.pdbx_strand_id
1 'polypeptide(L)'
;MNKFYMNGKLTHKASDHNTKRCEVEKWVFLPHSDFERLKANPYQEHESITAAKDLMYEDDKAYHCIMLLDEYGEDGLLIEAEGFDYPRLSMFVPDAKSIYEMYQTSEPELKLHDMIKDTVEKIAELAHTGKTDFTSADMIDMDEVESLVKNAIVLQLTQRDGIKMAENTDIGVDFQPDIHVKAEELTEMKFYCCPLKVVRECTALFEDEEDEDFSDEPEELSDYEALEYESEITDAIEAYQCDEEENRGIMAYLGDRKRFADKVYSIFPSVEKVGDRLMGVFTCQICGKLDSYEYDELLKELSGQASDGWGEGFEQHEIKTSEGDIYVSFYDTCGAWELMT
;
A
#
# COMPACT_ATOMS: atom_id res chain seq x y z
N MET A 1 -11.02 -3.73 -35.26
CA MET A 1 -9.67 -4.28 -35.01
C MET A 1 -9.05 -3.44 -33.92
N ASN A 2 -8.92 -4.01 -32.72
CA ASN A 2 -8.13 -3.38 -31.67
C ASN A 2 -6.66 -3.45 -32.10
N LYS A 3 -5.97 -2.33 -32.07
CA LYS A 3 -4.53 -2.27 -32.31
C LYS A 3 -3.84 -2.44 -30.97
N PHE A 4 -2.86 -3.33 -30.91
CA PHE A 4 -1.95 -3.43 -29.77
C PHE A 4 -0.82 -2.42 -29.96
N TYR A 5 -0.46 -1.71 -28.89
CA TYR A 5 0.58 -0.69 -28.88
C TYR A 5 1.65 -1.14 -27.90
N MET A 6 2.92 -1.09 -28.32
CA MET A 6 4.07 -1.35 -27.44
C MET A 6 5.22 -0.46 -27.85
N ASN A 7 6.06 -0.10 -26.88
CA ASN A 7 7.33 0.56 -27.15
C ASN A 7 8.35 -0.47 -27.67
N GLY A 8 9.35 -0.02 -28.42
CA GLY A 8 10.33 -0.96 -28.95
C GLY A 8 11.56 -0.27 -29.51
N LYS A 9 12.73 -0.84 -29.19
CA LYS A 9 14.01 -0.42 -29.77
C LYS A 9 14.35 -1.33 -30.94
N LEU A 10 14.20 -0.82 -32.16
CA LEU A 10 14.59 -1.56 -33.36
C LEU A 10 16.10 -1.41 -33.60
N THR A 11 16.81 -2.52 -33.67
CA THR A 11 18.23 -2.59 -34.02
C THR A 11 18.41 -3.17 -35.42
N HIS A 12 19.56 -2.92 -36.04
CA HIS A 12 19.89 -3.59 -37.29
C HIS A 12 19.93 -5.11 -37.10
N LYS A 13 19.51 -5.85 -38.13
CA LYS A 13 19.46 -7.31 -38.11
C LYS A 13 20.82 -7.91 -37.70
N ALA A 14 20.79 -8.78 -36.69
CA ALA A 14 21.93 -9.63 -36.37
C ALA A 14 22.04 -10.78 -37.39
N SER A 15 23.21 -11.41 -37.46
CA SER A 15 23.43 -12.64 -38.26
C SER A 15 22.58 -13.81 -37.78
N ASP A 16 22.27 -13.82 -36.49
CA ASP A 16 21.57 -14.84 -35.74
C ASP A 16 21.03 -14.23 -34.43
N HIS A 17 19.99 -14.85 -33.88
CA HIS A 17 19.37 -14.43 -32.61
C HIS A 17 19.61 -15.50 -31.55
N ASN A 18 20.83 -16.02 -31.46
CA ASN A 18 21.15 -17.09 -30.52
C ASN A 18 20.81 -16.62 -29.10
N THR A 19 19.75 -17.18 -28.52
CA THR A 19 19.28 -16.81 -27.18
C THR A 19 19.87 -17.77 -26.15
N LYS A 20 20.26 -17.21 -25.02
CA LYS A 20 20.52 -17.97 -23.79
C LYS A 20 19.34 -17.76 -22.84
N ARG A 21 19.08 -18.72 -21.97
CA ARG A 21 18.04 -18.58 -20.95
C ARG A 21 18.43 -17.42 -20.03
N CYS A 22 17.47 -16.57 -19.66
CA CYS A 22 17.64 -15.58 -18.61
C CYS A 22 16.74 -15.96 -17.42
N GLU A 23 17.32 -16.04 -16.24
CA GLU A 23 16.62 -16.31 -14.98
C GLU A 23 16.55 -14.99 -14.20
N VAL A 24 15.35 -14.54 -13.87
CA VAL A 24 15.14 -13.29 -13.12
C VAL A 24 15.21 -13.61 -11.64
N GLU A 25 16.32 -13.25 -11.02
CA GLU A 25 16.58 -13.48 -9.59
C GLU A 25 15.84 -12.48 -8.71
N LYS A 26 15.61 -11.26 -9.23
CA LYS A 26 14.94 -10.20 -8.49
C LYS A 26 14.21 -9.24 -9.42
N TRP A 27 13.01 -8.84 -8.99
CA TRP A 27 12.24 -7.76 -9.58
C TRP A 27 12.41 -6.50 -8.73
N VAL A 28 12.66 -5.37 -9.35
CA VAL A 28 12.90 -4.10 -8.66
C VAL A 28 12.10 -3.00 -9.34
N PHE A 29 11.26 -2.32 -8.56
CA PHE A 29 10.53 -1.14 -9.01
C PHE A 29 11.37 0.10 -8.78
N LEU A 30 11.46 0.94 -9.82
CA LEU A 30 12.16 2.21 -9.78
C LEU A 30 11.21 3.38 -9.99
N PRO A 31 11.47 4.52 -9.33
CA PRO A 31 10.80 5.77 -9.66
C PRO A 31 11.00 6.08 -11.15
N HIS A 32 9.94 6.61 -11.79
CA HIS A 32 9.93 6.89 -13.24
C HIS A 32 11.15 7.70 -13.69
N SER A 33 11.58 8.70 -12.91
CA SER A 33 12.75 9.53 -13.24
C SER A 33 14.05 8.74 -13.28
N ASP A 34 14.22 7.77 -12.37
CA ASP A 34 15.45 6.98 -12.28
C ASP A 34 15.46 5.88 -13.33
N PHE A 35 14.31 5.28 -13.61
CA PHE A 35 14.14 4.36 -14.72
C PHE A 35 14.49 5.01 -16.06
N GLU A 36 13.92 6.18 -16.37
CA GLU A 36 14.22 6.89 -17.63
C GLU A 36 15.68 7.36 -17.70
N ARG A 37 16.30 7.74 -16.57
CA ARG A 37 17.73 8.05 -16.52
C ARG A 37 18.60 6.85 -16.87
N LEU A 38 18.33 5.69 -16.28
CA LEU A 38 19.05 4.44 -16.57
C LEU A 38 18.83 3.99 -18.01
N LYS A 39 17.60 4.08 -18.51
CA LYS A 39 17.26 3.78 -19.91
C LYS A 39 18.00 4.69 -20.88
N ALA A 40 18.14 5.98 -20.56
CA ALA A 40 18.89 6.94 -21.38
C ALA A 40 20.42 6.76 -21.27
N ASN A 41 20.93 6.41 -20.08
CA ASN A 41 22.36 6.29 -19.79
C ASN A 41 22.69 4.97 -19.04
N PRO A 42 22.76 3.82 -19.73
CA PRO A 42 22.99 2.51 -19.10
C PRO A 42 24.38 2.30 -18.50
N TYR A 43 25.29 3.27 -18.59
CA TYR A 43 26.61 3.23 -17.93
C TYR A 43 26.60 3.90 -16.56
N GLN A 44 25.47 4.49 -16.17
CA GLN A 44 25.33 5.15 -14.88
C GLN A 44 25.20 4.10 -13.77
N GLU A 45 25.99 4.27 -12.71
CA GLU A 45 25.87 3.46 -11.50
C GLU A 45 24.52 3.73 -10.82
N HIS A 46 23.92 2.69 -10.26
CA HIS A 46 22.65 2.80 -9.55
C HIS A 46 22.65 1.95 -8.28
N GLU A 47 22.06 2.48 -7.22
CA GLU A 47 22.01 1.82 -5.91
C GLU A 47 21.33 0.45 -5.98
N SER A 48 20.24 0.34 -6.73
CA SER A 48 19.51 -0.92 -6.89
C SER A 48 20.32 -2.02 -7.57
N ILE A 49 21.21 -1.66 -8.49
CA ILE A 49 22.10 -2.60 -9.18
C ILE A 49 23.22 -3.02 -8.22
N THR A 50 23.81 -2.04 -7.53
CA THR A 50 24.83 -2.27 -6.49
C THR A 50 24.33 -3.21 -5.40
N ALA A 51 23.08 -3.05 -4.96
CA ALA A 51 22.46 -3.85 -3.91
C ALA A 51 22.11 -5.28 -4.36
N ALA A 52 21.94 -5.52 -5.66
CA ALA A 52 21.57 -6.83 -6.22
C ALA A 52 22.71 -7.51 -6.99
N LYS A 53 23.92 -6.93 -6.99
CA LYS A 53 25.04 -7.42 -7.80
C LYS A 53 25.42 -8.87 -7.54
N ASP A 54 25.31 -9.31 -6.29
CA ASP A 54 25.68 -10.68 -5.90
C ASP A 54 24.68 -11.73 -6.43
N LEU A 55 23.52 -11.30 -6.93
CA LEU A 55 22.52 -12.16 -7.57
C LEU A 55 22.76 -12.29 -9.07
N MET A 56 23.55 -11.40 -9.69
CA MET A 56 23.75 -11.37 -11.14
C MET A 56 25.06 -12.06 -11.54
N TYR A 57 24.96 -13.09 -12.36
CA TYR A 57 26.10 -13.83 -12.88
C TYR A 57 25.71 -14.66 -14.11
N GLU A 58 26.71 -15.16 -14.83
CA GLU A 58 26.53 -16.09 -15.94
C GLU A 58 27.02 -17.49 -15.54
N ASP A 59 26.18 -18.50 -15.74
CA ASP A 59 26.58 -19.92 -15.65
C ASP A 59 26.55 -20.59 -17.04
N ASP A 60 26.82 -21.90 -17.14
CA ASP A 60 26.85 -22.59 -18.45
C ASP A 60 25.48 -22.65 -19.16
N LYS A 61 24.37 -22.42 -18.44
CA LYS A 61 23.00 -22.65 -18.90
C LYS A 61 22.18 -21.36 -19.05
N ALA A 62 22.42 -20.36 -18.21
CA ALA A 62 21.61 -19.16 -18.10
C ALA A 62 22.42 -17.91 -17.73
N TYR A 63 21.81 -16.75 -18.00
CA TYR A 63 22.15 -15.49 -17.36
C TYR A 63 21.23 -15.31 -16.15
N HIS A 64 21.79 -15.11 -14.96
CA HIS A 64 21.06 -14.72 -13.77
C HIS A 64 21.01 -13.19 -13.74
N CYS A 65 19.81 -12.65 -13.88
CA CYS A 65 19.54 -11.25 -14.14
C CYS A 65 18.62 -10.67 -13.07
N ILE A 66 18.55 -9.34 -13.01
CA ILE A 66 17.45 -8.63 -12.36
C ILE A 66 16.56 -7.97 -13.41
N MET A 67 15.27 -7.83 -13.10
CA MET A 67 14.33 -7.03 -13.90
C MET A 67 14.05 -5.71 -13.17
N LEU A 68 14.39 -4.59 -13.80
CA LEU A 68 13.96 -3.27 -13.36
C LEU A 68 12.65 -2.91 -14.05
N LEU A 69 11.66 -2.47 -13.27
CA LEU A 69 10.36 -2.02 -13.74
C LEU A 69 10.18 -0.54 -13.41
N ASP A 70 9.51 0.19 -14.30
CA ASP A 70 9.05 1.56 -14.02
C ASP A 70 7.77 1.51 -13.18
N GLU A 71 7.73 2.22 -12.05
CA GLU A 71 6.54 2.32 -11.19
C GLU A 71 5.30 2.86 -11.93
N TYR A 72 5.49 3.75 -12.91
CA TYR A 72 4.41 4.39 -13.66
C TYR A 72 4.33 3.96 -15.12
N GLY A 73 5.33 3.19 -15.58
CA GLY A 73 5.43 2.71 -16.95
C GLY A 73 5.00 1.25 -17.09
N GLU A 74 4.93 0.79 -18.34
CA GLU A 74 4.67 -0.62 -18.67
C GLU A 74 5.96 -1.37 -19.05
N ASP A 75 7.04 -0.64 -19.36
CA ASP A 75 8.29 -1.19 -19.85
C ASP A 75 9.26 -1.56 -18.72
N GLY A 76 10.26 -2.38 -19.05
CA GLY A 76 11.30 -2.80 -18.11
C GLY A 76 12.68 -2.92 -18.74
N LEU A 77 13.68 -3.10 -17.89
CA LEU A 77 15.06 -3.37 -18.25
C LEU A 77 15.52 -4.66 -17.58
N LEU A 78 15.85 -5.67 -18.39
CA LEU A 78 16.51 -6.86 -17.91
C LEU A 78 18.01 -6.61 -17.87
N ILE A 79 18.64 -6.80 -16.71
CA ILE A 79 20.03 -6.40 -16.45
C ILE A 79 20.83 -7.57 -15.88
N GLU A 80 22.05 -7.69 -16.36
CA GLU A 80 23.11 -8.49 -15.77
C GLU A 80 24.35 -7.57 -15.63
N ALA A 81 25.00 -7.60 -14.46
CA ALA A 81 26.06 -6.66 -14.13
C ALA A 81 27.46 -7.27 -14.03
N GLU A 82 27.64 -8.60 -14.01
CA GLU A 82 28.88 -9.34 -13.75
C GLU A 82 29.73 -8.75 -12.62
N GLY A 83 29.09 -8.32 -11.52
CA GLY A 83 29.75 -7.70 -10.37
C GLY A 83 30.11 -6.21 -10.48
N PHE A 84 29.71 -5.53 -11.56
CA PHE A 84 29.78 -4.07 -11.68
C PHE A 84 28.56 -3.39 -11.04
N ASP A 85 28.70 -2.10 -10.73
CA ASP A 85 27.62 -1.28 -10.14
C ASP A 85 26.70 -0.63 -11.20
N TYR A 86 26.85 -1.02 -12.47
CA TYR A 86 26.08 -0.54 -13.62
C TYR A 86 25.63 -1.71 -14.53
N PRO A 87 24.60 -1.51 -15.38
CA PRO A 87 24.13 -2.53 -16.32
C PRO A 87 25.17 -2.88 -17.39
N ARG A 88 25.95 -3.95 -17.16
CA ARG A 88 26.96 -4.40 -18.12
C ARG A 88 26.31 -5.00 -19.36
N LEU A 89 25.31 -5.86 -19.15
CA LEU A 89 24.41 -6.37 -20.17
C LEU A 89 23.01 -5.85 -19.85
N SER A 90 22.31 -5.34 -20.86
CA SER A 90 20.93 -4.89 -20.69
C SER A 90 20.09 -5.16 -21.92
N MET A 91 18.83 -5.49 -21.68
CA MET A 91 17.81 -5.64 -22.70
C MET A 91 16.59 -4.80 -22.33
N PHE A 92 16.10 -4.03 -23.28
CA PHE A 92 14.82 -3.35 -23.16
C PHE A 92 13.70 -4.36 -23.34
N VAL A 93 12.85 -4.50 -22.33
CA VAL A 93 11.71 -5.42 -22.32
C VAL A 93 10.44 -4.59 -22.42
N PRO A 94 9.77 -4.57 -23.57
CA PRO A 94 8.49 -3.88 -23.69
C PRO A 94 7.41 -4.64 -22.93
N ASP A 95 6.47 -3.90 -22.34
CA ASP A 95 5.34 -4.49 -21.60
C ASP A 95 5.79 -5.49 -20.50
N ALA A 96 6.91 -5.16 -19.85
CA ALA A 96 7.51 -5.96 -18.78
C ALA A 96 6.59 -6.06 -17.55
N LYS A 97 5.73 -5.06 -17.32
CA LYS A 97 4.75 -5.08 -16.25
C LYS A 97 3.75 -6.23 -16.41
N SER A 98 3.25 -6.46 -17.62
CA SER A 98 2.39 -7.63 -17.90
C SER A 98 3.13 -8.96 -17.67
N ILE A 99 4.44 -9.01 -17.94
CA ILE A 99 5.27 -10.19 -17.64
C ILE A 99 5.39 -10.41 -16.12
N TYR A 100 5.54 -9.33 -15.35
CA TYR A 100 5.56 -9.40 -13.89
C TYR A 100 4.24 -9.90 -13.32
N GLU A 101 3.12 -9.37 -13.81
CA GLU A 101 1.77 -9.81 -13.40
C GLU A 101 1.55 -11.30 -13.73
N MET A 102 1.97 -11.75 -14.92
CA MET A 102 1.94 -13.17 -15.28
C MET A 102 2.84 -14.03 -14.39
N TYR A 103 4.00 -13.53 -13.97
CA TYR A 103 4.87 -14.22 -13.03
C TYR A 103 4.22 -14.38 -11.64
N GLN A 104 3.44 -13.39 -11.20
CA GLN A 104 2.70 -13.45 -9.94
C GLN A 104 1.40 -14.29 -10.02
N THR A 105 0.92 -14.56 -11.23
CA THR A 105 -0.31 -15.33 -11.47
C THR A 105 -0.10 -16.77 -11.00
N SER A 106 -0.98 -17.24 -10.11
CA SER A 106 -0.87 -18.60 -9.58
C SER A 106 -1.37 -19.67 -10.56
N GLU A 107 -0.88 -20.91 -10.42
CA GLU A 107 -1.34 -22.06 -11.22
C GLU A 107 -2.89 -22.22 -11.24
N PRO A 108 -3.61 -22.07 -10.11
CA PRO A 108 -5.08 -22.09 -10.12
C PRO A 108 -5.72 -20.98 -10.97
N GLU A 109 -5.14 -19.78 -11.01
CA GLU A 109 -5.63 -18.67 -11.84
C GLU A 109 -5.47 -18.98 -13.33
N LEU A 110 -4.33 -19.56 -13.72
CA LEU A 110 -4.09 -20.02 -15.10
C LEU A 110 -5.08 -21.11 -15.50
N LYS A 111 -5.36 -22.07 -14.60
CA LYS A 111 -6.39 -23.10 -14.86
C LYS A 111 -7.77 -22.49 -15.05
N LEU A 112 -8.14 -21.50 -14.24
CA LEU A 112 -9.41 -20.81 -14.40
C LEU A 112 -9.50 -20.11 -15.76
N HIS A 113 -8.40 -19.48 -16.21
CA HIS A 113 -8.31 -18.89 -17.55
C HIS A 113 -8.50 -19.94 -18.66
N ASP A 114 -7.82 -21.08 -18.56
CA ASP A 114 -7.94 -22.18 -19.52
C ASP A 114 -9.36 -22.77 -19.54
N MET A 115 -10.01 -22.90 -18.38
CA MET A 115 -11.42 -23.35 -18.30
C MET A 115 -12.37 -22.41 -19.05
N ILE A 116 -12.17 -21.10 -18.96
CA ILE A 116 -12.96 -20.12 -19.71
C ILE A 116 -12.75 -20.33 -21.22
N LYS A 117 -11.51 -20.51 -21.65
CA LYS A 117 -11.16 -20.73 -23.05
C LYS A 117 -11.80 -22.00 -23.60
N ASP A 118 -11.67 -23.11 -22.88
CA ASP A 118 -12.27 -24.40 -23.25
C ASP A 118 -13.80 -24.32 -23.32
N THR A 119 -14.41 -23.57 -22.40
CA THR A 119 -15.85 -23.33 -22.38
C THR A 119 -16.31 -22.54 -23.61
N VAL A 120 -15.56 -21.51 -24.01
CA VAL A 120 -15.85 -20.73 -25.22
C VAL A 120 -15.79 -21.63 -26.47
N GLU A 121 -14.78 -22.49 -26.57
CA GLU A 121 -14.66 -23.45 -27.68
C GLU A 121 -15.86 -24.41 -27.72
N LYS A 122 -16.24 -24.99 -26.57
CA LYS A 122 -17.39 -25.89 -26.45
C LYS A 122 -18.72 -25.22 -26.79
N ILE A 123 -18.94 -23.98 -26.34
CA ILE A 123 -20.14 -23.21 -26.69
C ILE A 123 -20.17 -22.91 -28.18
N ALA A 124 -19.03 -22.55 -28.79
CA ALA A 124 -18.95 -22.32 -30.23
C ALA A 124 -19.33 -23.58 -31.03
N GLU A 125 -18.86 -24.76 -30.62
CA GLU A 125 -19.26 -26.04 -31.21
C GLU A 125 -20.76 -26.30 -31.09
N LEU A 126 -21.32 -26.13 -29.89
CA LEU A 126 -22.75 -26.35 -29.63
C LEU A 126 -23.63 -25.33 -30.36
N ALA A 127 -23.18 -24.09 -30.52
CA ALA A 127 -23.87 -23.07 -31.31
C ALA A 127 -24.01 -23.50 -32.77
N HIS A 128 -23.00 -24.15 -33.34
CA HIS A 128 -23.08 -24.72 -34.69
C HIS A 128 -24.08 -25.89 -34.82
N THR A 129 -24.49 -26.50 -33.72
CA THR A 129 -25.56 -27.52 -33.69
C THR A 129 -26.97 -26.94 -33.60
N GLY A 130 -27.09 -25.61 -33.50
CA GLY A 130 -28.37 -24.90 -33.38
C GLY A 130 -28.84 -24.65 -31.94
N LYS A 131 -28.03 -24.97 -30.92
CA LYS A 131 -28.29 -24.55 -29.54
C LYS A 131 -27.96 -23.07 -29.39
N THR A 132 -28.92 -22.27 -28.95
CA THR A 132 -28.78 -20.80 -28.83
C THR A 132 -28.63 -20.34 -27.39
N ASP A 133 -29.15 -21.10 -26.45
CA ASP A 133 -29.25 -20.73 -25.04
C ASP A 133 -28.42 -21.69 -24.19
N PHE A 134 -27.61 -21.12 -23.30
CA PHE A 134 -26.67 -21.84 -22.45
C PHE A 134 -26.89 -21.41 -21.01
N THR A 135 -26.91 -22.38 -20.09
CA THR A 135 -27.02 -22.15 -18.65
C THR A 135 -25.66 -22.29 -17.98
N SER A 136 -25.51 -21.85 -16.73
CA SER A 136 -24.25 -22.03 -15.98
C SER A 136 -23.80 -23.51 -15.94
N ALA A 137 -24.75 -24.44 -15.86
CA ALA A 137 -24.49 -25.88 -15.91
C ALA A 137 -23.95 -26.38 -17.27
N ASP A 138 -24.20 -25.64 -18.36
CA ASP A 138 -23.63 -25.93 -19.67
C ASP A 138 -22.20 -25.38 -19.85
N MET A 139 -21.88 -24.35 -19.05
CA MET A 139 -20.66 -23.56 -19.16
C MET A 139 -19.52 -24.19 -18.36
N ILE A 140 -19.58 -24.13 -17.03
CA ILE A 140 -18.45 -24.47 -16.14
C ILE A 140 -18.97 -25.19 -14.89
N ASP A 141 -18.18 -26.15 -14.37
CA ASP A 141 -18.42 -26.76 -13.07
C ASP A 141 -18.12 -25.73 -11.95
N MET A 142 -19.17 -25.29 -11.26
CA MET A 142 -19.05 -24.26 -10.23
C MET A 142 -18.28 -24.76 -9.00
N ASP A 143 -18.33 -26.07 -8.71
CA ASP A 143 -17.61 -26.66 -7.58
C ASP A 143 -16.10 -26.66 -7.87
N GLU A 144 -15.72 -26.91 -9.13
CA GLU A 144 -14.32 -26.82 -9.57
C GLU A 144 -13.81 -25.38 -9.53
N VAL A 145 -14.61 -24.41 -9.99
CA VAL A 145 -14.26 -22.97 -9.92
C VAL A 145 -14.06 -22.54 -8.47
N GLU A 146 -14.99 -22.91 -7.58
CA GLU A 146 -14.91 -22.57 -6.17
C GLU A 146 -13.61 -23.10 -5.54
N SER A 147 -13.26 -24.35 -5.81
CA SER A 147 -12.00 -24.95 -5.36
C SER A 147 -10.76 -24.23 -5.90
N LEU A 148 -10.74 -23.90 -7.19
CA LEU A 148 -9.63 -23.16 -7.80
C LEU A 148 -9.47 -21.77 -7.20
N VAL A 149 -10.57 -21.05 -6.96
CA VAL A 149 -10.57 -19.72 -6.34
C VAL A 149 -10.03 -19.81 -4.90
N LYS A 150 -10.51 -20.75 -4.09
CA LYS A 150 -10.02 -20.96 -2.71
C LYS A 150 -8.51 -21.23 -2.70
N ASN A 151 -8.03 -22.08 -3.61
CA ASN A 151 -6.60 -22.41 -3.71
C ASN A 151 -5.75 -21.23 -4.21
N ALA A 152 -6.26 -20.44 -5.17
CA ALA A 152 -5.59 -19.21 -5.62
C ALA A 152 -5.40 -18.23 -4.46
N ILE A 153 -6.47 -17.99 -3.67
CA ILE A 153 -6.43 -17.10 -2.51
C ILE A 153 -5.38 -17.57 -1.50
N VAL A 154 -5.34 -18.86 -1.16
CA VAL A 154 -4.36 -19.41 -0.21
C VAL A 154 -2.93 -19.24 -0.70
N LEU A 155 -2.66 -19.47 -1.99
CA LEU A 155 -1.33 -19.26 -2.57
C LEU A 155 -0.91 -17.79 -2.53
N GLN A 156 -1.81 -16.88 -2.91
CA GLN A 156 -1.56 -15.44 -2.86
C GLN A 156 -1.35 -14.95 -1.42
N LEU A 157 -2.12 -15.46 -0.46
CA LEU A 157 -1.94 -15.14 0.96
C LEU A 157 -0.60 -15.64 1.51
N THR A 158 -0.14 -16.81 1.06
CA THR A 158 1.16 -17.38 1.50
C THR A 158 2.35 -16.58 0.97
N GLN A 159 2.17 -15.85 -0.13
CA GLN A 159 3.19 -14.97 -0.71
C GLN A 159 3.16 -13.54 -0.13
N ARG A 160 2.12 -13.19 0.65
CA ARG A 160 2.01 -11.86 1.26
C ARG A 160 2.86 -11.75 2.51
N ASP A 161 3.60 -10.64 2.58
CA ASP A 161 4.30 -10.23 3.80
C ASP A 161 3.30 -10.01 4.95
N GLY A 162 3.68 -10.46 6.15
CA GLY A 162 2.82 -10.39 7.34
C GLY A 162 1.82 -11.54 7.51
N ILE A 163 1.78 -12.52 6.61
CA ILE A 163 1.02 -13.76 6.80
C ILE A 163 1.99 -14.91 7.14
N LYS A 164 1.87 -15.47 8.36
CA LYS A 164 2.67 -16.64 8.78
C LYS A 164 2.27 -17.90 8.04
N MET A 165 0.97 -18.06 7.77
CA MET A 165 0.41 -19.29 7.22
C MET A 165 -0.99 -19.03 6.64
N ALA A 166 -1.29 -19.65 5.51
CA ALA A 166 -2.65 -19.77 4.99
C ALA A 166 -2.86 -21.21 4.51
N GLU A 167 -3.99 -21.81 4.83
CA GLU A 167 -4.33 -23.18 4.44
C GLU A 167 -5.79 -23.28 4.00
N ASN A 168 -6.03 -24.04 2.94
CA ASN A 168 -7.38 -24.42 2.53
C ASN A 168 -7.87 -25.54 3.47
N THR A 169 -8.90 -25.25 4.25
CA THR A 169 -9.52 -26.17 5.21
C THR A 169 -10.91 -26.63 4.78
N ASP A 170 -11.30 -26.33 3.53
CA ASP A 170 -12.55 -26.80 2.95
C ASP A 170 -12.54 -28.32 2.84
N ILE A 171 -13.52 -28.94 3.49
CA ILE A 171 -13.78 -30.38 3.47
C ILE A 171 -15.20 -30.69 2.98
N GLY A 172 -15.91 -29.71 2.39
CA GLY A 172 -17.27 -29.85 1.89
C GLY A 172 -18.31 -29.99 3.01
N VAL A 173 -18.09 -29.35 4.16
CA VAL A 173 -19.00 -29.38 5.31
C VAL A 173 -19.49 -27.96 5.61
N ASP A 174 -20.82 -27.79 5.61
CA ASP A 174 -21.46 -26.51 5.89
C ASP A 174 -20.98 -25.92 7.23
N PHE A 175 -20.80 -24.59 7.25
CA PHE A 175 -20.42 -23.78 8.42
C PHE A 175 -18.99 -23.97 8.96
N GLN A 176 -18.15 -24.78 8.31
CA GLN A 176 -16.71 -24.77 8.57
C GLN A 176 -16.05 -23.65 7.75
N PRO A 177 -15.07 -22.91 8.29
CA PRO A 177 -14.30 -21.96 7.50
C PRO A 177 -13.53 -22.69 6.39
N ASP A 178 -13.64 -22.18 5.17
CA ASP A 178 -12.94 -22.71 4.00
C ASP A 178 -11.44 -22.45 4.03
N ILE A 179 -11.01 -21.37 4.71
CA ILE A 179 -9.61 -20.95 4.76
C ILE A 179 -9.23 -20.64 6.20
N HIS A 180 -8.10 -21.19 6.64
CA HIS A 180 -7.46 -20.83 7.89
C HIS A 180 -6.24 -19.95 7.62
N VAL A 181 -6.19 -18.75 8.21
CA VAL A 181 -5.09 -17.79 8.05
C VAL A 181 -4.53 -17.44 9.41
N LYS A 182 -3.20 -17.40 9.52
CA LYS A 182 -2.48 -16.91 10.68
C LYS A 182 -1.56 -15.77 10.26
N ALA A 183 -1.84 -14.57 10.76
CA ALA A 183 -1.01 -13.40 10.54
C ALA A 183 0.23 -13.40 11.46
N GLU A 184 1.22 -12.59 11.09
CA GLU A 184 2.33 -12.23 11.97
C GLU A 184 1.84 -11.46 13.19
N GLU A 185 2.64 -11.49 14.25
CA GLU A 185 2.30 -10.72 15.45
C GLU A 185 2.71 -9.27 15.19
N LEU A 186 1.73 -8.38 15.34
CA LEU A 186 1.95 -6.95 15.22
C LEU A 186 2.48 -6.42 16.55
N THR A 187 3.46 -5.52 16.45
CA THR A 187 3.99 -4.75 17.58
C THR A 187 3.41 -3.35 17.51
N GLU A 188 2.84 -2.90 18.61
CA GLU A 188 2.35 -1.53 18.75
C GLU A 188 3.52 -0.57 18.97
N MET A 189 3.55 0.52 18.20
CA MET A 189 4.44 1.67 18.43
C MET A 189 3.62 2.95 18.45
N LYS A 190 3.82 3.76 19.49
CA LYS A 190 3.14 5.05 19.65
C LYS A 190 4.10 6.18 19.30
N PHE A 191 3.62 7.07 18.45
CA PHE A 191 4.33 8.27 18.03
C PHE A 191 3.63 9.47 18.64
N TYR A 192 4.26 10.11 19.62
CA TYR A 192 3.71 11.30 20.25
C TYR A 192 4.08 12.50 19.40
N CYS A 193 3.06 13.20 18.90
CA CYS A 193 3.24 14.47 18.21
C CYS A 193 3.45 15.59 19.22
N CYS A 194 3.24 16.84 18.80
CA CYS A 194 3.24 17.99 19.70
C CYS A 194 2.05 17.95 20.70
N PRO A 195 2.11 18.74 21.78
CA PRO A 195 0.93 19.06 22.58
C PRO A 195 -0.21 19.55 21.67
N LEU A 196 -1.43 19.10 21.94
CA LEU A 196 -2.59 19.51 21.16
C LEU A 196 -2.86 20.99 21.39
N LYS A 197 -3.17 21.69 20.31
CA LYS A 197 -3.72 23.05 20.41
C LYS A 197 -5.22 22.96 20.34
N VAL A 198 -5.88 23.41 21.39
CA VAL A 198 -7.34 23.46 21.46
C VAL A 198 -7.76 24.90 21.45
N VAL A 199 -8.56 25.25 20.45
CA VAL A 199 -9.08 26.60 20.25
C VAL A 199 -10.58 26.56 20.47
N ARG A 200 -11.10 27.44 21.33
CA ARG A 200 -12.52 27.57 21.60
C ARG A 200 -13.08 28.79 20.88
N GLU A 201 -14.14 28.59 20.12
CA GLU A 201 -15.00 29.66 19.64
C GLU A 201 -16.25 29.75 20.53
N CYS A 202 -16.37 30.88 21.23
CA CYS A 202 -17.54 31.17 22.06
C CYS A 202 -18.69 31.64 21.15
N THR A 203 -19.71 30.81 20.96
CA THR A 203 -20.96 31.26 20.33
C THR A 203 -21.70 32.18 21.30
N ALA A 204 -21.80 33.46 20.95
CA ALA A 204 -22.53 34.46 21.73
C ALA A 204 -24.01 34.05 21.88
N LEU A 205 -24.35 33.41 22.99
CA LEU A 205 -25.71 33.35 23.48
C LEU A 205 -25.94 34.65 24.25
N PHE A 206 -27.03 35.33 23.92
CA PHE A 206 -27.52 36.59 24.51
C PHE A 206 -27.04 37.87 23.79
N GLU A 207 -27.83 38.29 22.79
CA GLU A 207 -28.06 39.71 22.52
C GLU A 207 -28.74 40.30 23.76
N ASP A 208 -28.00 40.83 24.73
CA ASP A 208 -28.52 41.85 25.64
C ASP A 208 -27.38 42.75 26.13
N GLU A 209 -27.65 44.04 26.05
CA GLU A 209 -26.75 45.19 26.16
C GLU A 209 -25.96 45.24 27.48
N GLU A 210 -24.62 45.39 27.39
CA GLU A 210 -23.78 46.40 28.09
C GLU A 210 -22.31 45.91 28.20
N ASP A 211 -21.44 46.50 27.38
CA ASP A 211 -19.99 46.72 27.59
C ASP A 211 -19.17 45.61 28.31
N GLU A 212 -18.88 44.50 27.61
CA GLU A 212 -17.59 43.80 27.74
C GLU A 212 -17.04 43.57 26.32
N ASP A 213 -15.76 43.87 26.12
CA ASP A 213 -15.02 43.69 24.87
C ASP A 213 -14.87 42.18 24.60
N PHE A 214 -15.97 41.51 24.26
CA PHE A 214 -15.96 40.13 23.78
C PHE A 214 -15.28 40.17 22.43
N SER A 215 -14.01 39.78 22.39
CA SER A 215 -13.34 39.57 21.12
C SER A 215 -14.02 38.39 20.43
N ASP A 216 -14.49 38.58 19.20
CA ASP A 216 -14.81 37.50 18.25
C ASP A 216 -13.54 36.66 17.89
N GLU A 217 -12.45 36.82 18.65
CA GLU A 217 -11.19 36.13 18.42
C GLU A 217 -11.22 34.77 19.13
N PRO A 218 -10.84 33.69 18.41
CA PRO A 218 -10.74 32.36 19.00
C PRO A 218 -9.79 32.36 20.21
N GLU A 219 -10.21 31.72 21.31
CA GLU A 219 -9.41 31.59 22.52
C GLU A 219 -8.60 30.28 22.50
N GLU A 220 -7.27 30.37 22.58
CA GLU A 220 -6.40 29.20 22.76
C GLU A 220 -6.44 28.75 24.23
N LEU A 221 -6.96 27.55 24.48
CA LEU A 221 -7.06 26.98 25.82
C LEU A 221 -5.68 26.60 26.36
N SER A 222 -5.49 26.76 27.67
CA SER A 222 -4.25 26.31 28.30
C SER A 222 -4.12 24.78 28.30
N ASP A 223 -2.89 24.28 28.39
CA ASP A 223 -2.58 22.85 28.53
C ASP A 223 -3.45 22.14 29.59
N TYR A 224 -3.80 22.85 30.67
CA TYR A 224 -4.61 22.31 31.77
C TYR A 224 -6.10 22.24 31.43
N GLU A 225 -6.64 23.22 30.71
CA GLU A 225 -8.04 23.26 30.29
C GLU A 225 -8.30 22.24 29.16
N ALA A 226 -7.35 22.06 28.25
CA ALA A 226 -7.43 21.05 27.20
C ALA A 226 -7.59 19.63 27.76
N LEU A 227 -7.07 19.34 28.96
CA LEU A 227 -7.23 18.05 29.62
C LEU A 227 -8.67 17.77 30.07
N GLU A 228 -9.48 18.79 30.32
CA GLU A 228 -10.88 18.61 30.72
C GLU A 228 -11.73 18.07 29.55
N TYR A 229 -11.30 18.36 28.32
CA TYR A 229 -11.96 17.94 27.08
C TYR A 229 -11.42 16.62 26.48
N GLU A 230 -10.59 15.86 27.21
CA GLU A 230 -9.99 14.61 26.72
C GLU A 230 -11.05 13.61 26.22
N SER A 231 -12.17 13.48 26.93
CA SER A 231 -13.25 12.55 26.56
C SER A 231 -13.95 12.98 25.28
N GLU A 232 -14.33 14.25 25.20
CA GLU A 232 -15.03 14.83 24.05
C GLU A 232 -14.17 14.78 22.79
N ILE A 233 -12.86 15.02 22.93
CA ILE A 233 -11.91 14.93 21.82
C ILE A 233 -11.75 13.47 21.38
N THR A 234 -11.66 12.53 22.32
CA THR A 234 -11.58 11.10 22.00
C THR A 234 -12.83 10.63 21.26
N ASP A 235 -14.02 10.98 21.75
CA ASP A 235 -15.30 10.64 21.12
C ASP A 235 -15.41 11.26 19.72
N ALA A 236 -14.92 12.48 19.53
CA ALA A 236 -14.90 13.15 18.22
C ALA A 236 -13.96 12.45 17.24
N ILE A 237 -12.78 11.98 17.67
CA ILE A 237 -11.85 11.23 16.84
C ILE A 237 -12.47 9.90 16.41
N GLU A 238 -13.12 9.18 17.33
CA GLU A 238 -13.82 7.93 17.03
C GLU A 238 -14.98 8.17 16.04
N ALA A 239 -15.73 9.26 16.20
CA ALA A 239 -16.82 9.62 15.29
C ALA A 239 -16.35 10.11 13.91
N TYR A 240 -15.12 10.61 13.82
CA TYR A 240 -14.52 11.06 12.57
C TYR A 240 -13.99 9.91 11.71
N GLN A 241 -13.68 8.76 12.32
CA GLN A 241 -13.28 7.56 11.59
C GLN A 241 -14.40 7.09 10.66
N CYS A 242 -14.05 6.76 9.42
CA CYS A 242 -15.00 6.21 8.46
C CYS A 242 -14.92 4.67 8.38
N ASP A 243 -15.98 4.03 7.87
CA ASP A 243 -16.05 2.56 7.74
C ASP A 243 -14.88 1.99 6.91
N GLU A 244 -14.31 2.79 5.99
CA GLU A 244 -13.18 2.39 5.14
C GLU A 244 -11.85 2.32 5.92
N GLU A 245 -11.76 2.99 7.08
CA GLU A 245 -10.60 3.04 7.97
C GLU A 245 -10.63 1.96 9.06
N GLU A 246 -11.71 1.19 9.20
CA GLU A 246 -11.97 0.28 10.33
C GLU A 246 -10.78 -0.65 10.66
N ASN A 247 -10.07 -1.15 9.64
CA ASN A 247 -9.01 -2.14 9.82
C ASN A 247 -7.58 -1.57 9.68
N ARG A 248 -7.40 -0.47 8.95
CA ARG A 248 -6.06 0.09 8.62
C ARG A 248 -5.86 1.54 9.07
N GLY A 249 -6.90 2.23 9.53
CA GLY A 249 -6.85 3.66 9.83
C GLY A 249 -6.38 4.47 8.62
N ILE A 250 -5.57 5.50 8.87
CA ILE A 250 -5.03 6.40 7.83
C ILE A 250 -4.16 5.63 6.82
N MET A 251 -3.64 4.45 7.18
CA MET A 251 -2.86 3.59 6.28
C MET A 251 -3.69 3.14 5.05
N ALA A 252 -5.02 3.18 5.12
CA ALA A 252 -5.89 2.94 3.97
C ALA A 252 -5.63 3.93 2.80
N TYR A 253 -5.18 5.15 3.11
CA TYR A 253 -4.94 6.21 2.11
C TYR A 253 -3.50 6.29 1.64
N LEU A 254 -2.54 5.72 2.39
CA LEU A 254 -1.11 5.86 2.11
C LEU A 254 -0.63 4.96 0.96
N GLY A 255 -1.40 3.92 0.61
CA GLY A 255 -1.14 3.01 -0.50
C GLY A 255 0.12 2.15 -0.35
N ASP A 256 0.25 1.13 -1.21
CA ASP A 256 1.31 0.11 -1.11
C ASP A 256 2.67 0.55 -1.71
N ARG A 257 2.92 1.86 -1.84
CA ARG A 257 4.11 2.40 -2.56
C ARG A 257 5.19 2.97 -1.65
N LYS A 258 4.95 3.01 -0.34
CA LYS A 258 5.92 3.49 0.66
C LYS A 258 6.83 2.35 1.08
N ARG A 259 8.09 2.64 1.42
CA ARG A 259 9.04 1.57 1.83
C ARG A 259 8.60 0.87 3.12
N PHE A 260 7.88 1.59 3.99
CA PHE A 260 7.32 1.03 5.21
C PHE A 260 5.97 0.33 5.01
N ALA A 261 5.35 0.40 3.83
CA ALA A 261 3.96 -0.06 3.61
C ALA A 261 3.78 -1.57 3.85
N ASP A 262 4.84 -2.34 3.60
CA ASP A 262 4.84 -3.79 3.83
C ASP A 262 4.91 -4.16 5.32
N LYS A 263 5.38 -3.23 6.17
CA LYS A 263 5.58 -3.46 7.61
C LYS A 263 4.56 -2.75 8.47
N VAL A 264 4.09 -1.57 8.10
CA VAL A 264 3.11 -0.80 8.87
C VAL A 264 1.70 -1.20 8.44
N TYR A 265 1.00 -1.91 9.31
CA TYR A 265 -0.32 -2.47 9.02
C TYR A 265 -1.42 -1.42 9.14
N SER A 266 -1.45 -0.70 10.26
CA SER A 266 -2.44 0.31 10.57
C SER A 266 -1.84 1.51 11.28
N ILE A 267 -2.48 2.67 11.12
CA ILE A 267 -2.12 3.93 11.77
C ILE A 267 -3.41 4.59 12.28
N PHE A 268 -3.55 4.70 13.59
CA PHE A 268 -4.72 5.33 14.21
C PHE A 268 -4.31 6.57 15.01
N PRO A 269 -4.88 7.74 14.71
CA PRO A 269 -4.73 8.93 15.54
C PRO A 269 -5.56 8.79 16.81
N SER A 270 -5.01 9.25 17.93
CA SER A 270 -5.65 9.28 19.25
C SER A 270 -5.04 10.41 20.08
N VAL A 271 -5.55 10.62 21.29
CA VAL A 271 -5.01 11.59 22.24
C VAL A 271 -4.65 10.88 23.54
N GLU A 272 -3.54 11.28 24.17
CA GLU A 272 -3.13 10.73 25.46
C GLU A 272 -2.59 11.82 26.38
N LYS A 273 -2.94 11.72 27.66
CA LYS A 273 -2.34 12.55 28.70
C LYS A 273 -0.89 12.13 28.99
N VAL A 274 0.06 13.01 28.69
CA VAL A 274 1.47 12.86 29.05
C VAL A 274 1.86 13.96 30.04
N GLY A 275 1.94 13.59 31.32
CA GLY A 275 2.17 14.55 32.40
C GLY A 275 0.97 15.47 32.61
N ASP A 276 1.17 16.77 32.45
CA ASP A 276 0.13 17.82 32.58
C ASP A 276 -0.31 18.36 31.22
N ARG A 277 -0.14 17.59 30.14
CA ARG A 277 -0.47 17.98 28.76
C ARG A 277 -1.21 16.87 28.02
N LEU A 278 -2.14 17.27 27.16
CA LEU A 278 -2.78 16.37 26.21
C LEU A 278 -1.95 16.34 24.91
N MET A 279 -1.46 15.17 24.54
CA MET A 279 -0.62 14.97 23.36
C MET A 279 -1.44 14.25 22.30
N GLY A 280 -1.28 14.63 21.03
CA GLY A 280 -1.74 13.79 19.93
C GLY A 280 -0.80 12.60 19.76
N VAL A 281 -1.37 11.45 19.45
CA VAL A 281 -0.65 10.17 19.34
C VAL A 281 -1.06 9.48 18.06
N PHE A 282 -0.10 9.01 17.30
CA PHE A 282 -0.34 8.07 16.20
C PHE A 282 0.09 6.69 16.66
N THR A 283 -0.88 5.78 16.79
CA THR A 283 -0.65 4.39 17.16
C THR A 283 -0.50 3.56 15.90
N CYS A 284 0.70 3.04 15.68
CA CYS A 284 1.06 2.23 14.52
C CYS A 284 1.17 0.75 14.92
N GLN A 285 0.52 -0.14 14.17
CA GLN A 285 0.70 -1.58 14.31
C GLN A 285 1.71 -2.07 13.27
N ILE A 286 2.85 -2.62 13.72
CA ILE A 286 4.00 -2.91 12.86
C ILE A 286 4.34 -4.40 12.88
N CYS A 287 4.51 -4.96 11.68
CA CYS A 287 4.98 -6.31 11.44
C CYS A 287 6.52 -6.32 11.38
N GLY A 288 7.16 -6.86 12.42
CA GLY A 288 8.63 -6.95 12.49
C GLY A 288 9.31 -5.68 13.00
N LYS A 289 10.47 -5.33 12.41
CA LYS A 289 11.28 -4.16 12.79
C LYS A 289 11.47 -3.21 11.62
N LEU A 290 11.25 -1.92 11.89
CA LEU A 290 11.58 -0.85 10.97
C LEU A 290 13.10 -0.61 10.96
N ASP A 291 13.66 -0.42 9.78
CA ASP A 291 15.01 0.13 9.63
C ASP A 291 15.01 1.66 9.80
N SER A 292 16.20 2.27 9.82
CA SER A 292 16.32 3.72 10.02
C SER A 292 15.68 4.55 8.90
N TYR A 293 15.71 4.07 7.65
CA TYR A 293 15.15 4.80 6.52
C TYR A 293 13.62 4.70 6.46
N GLU A 294 13.08 3.51 6.72
CA GLU A 294 11.64 3.25 6.86
C GLU A 294 11.05 4.06 8.01
N TYR A 295 11.77 4.13 9.12
CA TYR A 295 11.39 4.92 10.28
C TYR A 295 11.35 6.42 9.98
N ASP A 296 12.40 6.96 9.36
CA ASP A 296 12.46 8.38 8.97
C ASP A 296 11.35 8.73 7.96
N GLU A 297 11.06 7.82 7.01
CA GLU A 297 9.97 8.00 6.05
C GLU A 297 8.60 7.96 6.74
N LEU A 298 8.38 7.04 7.68
CA LEU A 298 7.15 6.97 8.47
C LEU A 298 6.94 8.24 9.29
N LEU A 299 7.96 8.73 10.00
CA LEU A 299 7.85 9.99 10.76
C LEU A 299 7.50 11.18 9.87
N LYS A 300 8.12 11.26 8.68
CA LYS A 300 7.81 12.31 7.71
C LYS A 300 6.36 12.24 7.24
N GLU A 301 5.86 11.02 7.02
CA GLU A 301 4.47 10.82 6.61
C GLU A 301 3.48 11.17 7.74
N LEU A 302 3.73 10.71 8.98
CA LEU A 302 2.92 11.07 10.15
C LEU A 302 2.90 12.58 10.37
N SER A 303 4.04 13.25 10.18
CA SER A 303 4.13 14.72 10.24
C SER A 303 3.30 15.39 9.16
N GLY A 304 3.31 14.86 7.93
CA GLY A 304 2.47 15.35 6.85
C GLY A 304 0.98 15.17 7.15
N GLN A 305 0.60 13.99 7.66
CA GLN A 305 -0.79 13.69 8.04
C GLN A 305 -1.28 14.58 9.18
N ALA A 306 -0.45 14.88 10.17
CA ALA A 306 -0.80 15.81 11.24
C ALA A 306 -0.99 17.25 10.75
N SER A 307 -0.24 17.69 9.72
CA SER A 307 -0.22 19.09 9.28
C SER A 307 -1.19 19.45 8.14
N ASP A 308 -1.34 18.58 7.14
CA ASP A 308 -2.00 18.89 5.83
C ASP A 308 -2.86 17.72 5.35
N GLY A 309 -2.90 16.62 6.12
CA GLY A 309 -3.70 15.44 5.82
C GLY A 309 -4.86 15.31 6.79
N TRP A 310 -4.91 14.17 7.48
CA TRP A 310 -5.94 13.89 8.48
C TRP A 310 -6.11 15.00 9.54
N GLY A 311 -5.01 15.56 10.05
CA GLY A 311 -5.04 16.57 11.12
C GLY A 311 -5.66 17.89 10.70
N GLU A 312 -5.41 18.36 9.47
CA GLU A 312 -6.07 19.56 8.93
C GLU A 312 -7.57 19.31 8.75
N GLY A 313 -7.93 18.13 8.25
CA GLY A 313 -9.33 17.71 8.11
C GLY A 313 -10.04 17.71 9.44
N PHE A 314 -9.43 17.15 10.48
CA PHE A 314 -9.99 17.10 11.83
C PHE A 314 -10.10 18.48 12.49
N GLU A 315 -9.09 19.36 12.32
CA GLU A 315 -9.10 20.72 12.87
C GLU A 315 -10.28 21.56 12.35
N GLN A 316 -10.80 21.27 11.16
CA GLN A 316 -11.96 21.96 10.59
C GLN A 316 -13.32 21.48 11.14
N HIS A 317 -13.34 20.42 11.96
CA HIS A 317 -14.57 19.86 12.52
C HIS A 317 -14.83 20.40 13.93
N GLU A 318 -15.92 21.14 14.07
CA GLU A 318 -16.39 21.68 15.35
C GLU A 318 -16.81 20.56 16.32
N ILE A 319 -16.23 20.52 17.51
CA ILE A 319 -16.66 19.63 18.59
C ILE A 319 -17.56 20.44 19.53
N LYS A 320 -18.83 20.06 19.62
CA LYS A 320 -19.84 20.81 20.39
C LYS A 320 -19.73 20.50 21.86
N THR A 321 -19.34 21.50 22.65
CA THR A 321 -19.27 21.38 24.11
C THR A 321 -20.30 22.29 24.79
N SER A 322 -20.50 22.14 26.10
CA SER A 322 -21.37 23.03 26.87
C SER A 322 -20.85 24.46 27.00
N GLU A 323 -19.55 24.68 26.76
CA GLU A 323 -18.88 25.98 26.95
C GLU A 323 -18.55 26.70 25.63
N GLY A 324 -18.83 26.10 24.48
CA GLY A 324 -18.50 26.61 23.15
C GLY A 324 -18.11 25.49 22.21
N ASP A 325 -17.91 25.83 20.93
CA ASP A 325 -17.41 24.87 19.95
C ASP A 325 -15.87 24.88 20.02
N ILE A 326 -15.25 23.69 20.13
CA ILE A 326 -13.79 23.55 20.19
C ILE A 326 -13.25 22.97 18.88
N TYR A 327 -12.07 23.44 18.49
CA TYR A 327 -11.29 22.99 17.34
C TYR A 327 -9.92 22.51 17.81
N VAL A 328 -9.48 21.36 17.31
CA VAL A 328 -8.28 20.67 17.81
C VAL A 328 -7.27 20.51 16.68
N SER A 329 -6.06 21.05 16.90
CA SER A 329 -4.94 20.88 15.97
C SER A 329 -3.91 19.89 16.51
N PHE A 330 -3.54 18.93 15.66
CA PHE A 330 -2.50 17.93 15.90
C PHE A 330 -1.10 18.40 15.47
N TYR A 331 -0.98 19.65 15.01
CA TYR A 331 0.27 20.19 14.48
C TYR A 331 0.71 21.47 15.21
N ASP A 332 1.97 21.47 15.65
CA ASP A 332 2.65 22.64 16.16
C ASP A 332 4.01 22.80 15.48
N THR A 333 4.32 24.05 15.14
CA THR A 333 5.57 24.50 14.52
C THR A 333 6.84 24.23 15.35
N CYS A 334 6.73 23.66 16.57
CA CYS A 334 7.86 23.41 17.47
C CYS A 334 8.62 22.08 17.25
N GLY A 335 8.12 21.18 16.40
CA GLY A 335 8.96 20.23 15.66
C GLY A 335 9.63 19.06 16.42
N ALA A 336 9.14 18.65 17.59
CA ALA A 336 9.67 17.47 18.29
C ALA A 336 8.64 16.34 18.35
N TRP A 337 8.83 15.31 17.52
CA TRP A 337 8.18 14.01 17.69
C TRP A 337 9.01 13.20 18.66
N GLU A 338 8.46 12.88 19.83
CA GLU A 338 9.14 12.06 20.83
C GLU A 338 8.58 10.63 20.80
N LEU A 339 9.49 9.66 20.74
CA LEU A 339 9.13 8.25 20.86
C LEU A 339 9.28 7.86 22.33
N MET A 340 8.16 7.65 23.02
CA MET A 340 8.19 7.01 24.33
C MET A 340 8.01 5.51 24.13
N THR A 341 9.07 4.76 24.44
CA THR A 341 9.10 3.29 24.38
C THR A 341 8.65 2.66 25.68
#